data_AF-C9L3T2-F1
#
_entry.id   AF-C9L3T2-F1
#
_cell.length_a   1.000
_cell.length_b   1.000
_cell.length_c   1.000
_cell.angle_alpha   90.00
_cell.angle_beta   90.00
_cell.angle_gamma   90.00
#
_symmetry.space_group_name_H-M   'P 1'
#
loop_
_entity.id
_entity.type
_entity.pdbx_description
1 polymer ?
#
loop_
_entity_poly.entity_id
_entity_poly.type
_entity_poly.pdbx_seq_one_letter_code
_entity_poly.pdbx_strand_id
1 'polypeptide(L)'
;MGKKKQDEIIVQETEKPLEDNSIIEKALPEQEYNKSKKNMRKKIALGMIALLAIEVASAAFYVNTIMQDNIHHRVVREVRYQIDDKLVLKTGTFTGDLDFGVFSGNGEFIFDTGSVYEGEWADNYFDGLGKLQVPSEGVYEGKFINGLKSGKGTFTWDDGDIYEGEWKNDQMNGQGIYTTSDAVVYSGTFENNSFKEGSCEFSNDEGTYSLTFANNAISNAEIKYADGTKYSGVCSKSDITGSGTMVFINEDKYVGEFEGNKRSGKGVYTWKSGASYDGDWLNDNMNGTGTYTYSKNNYATGKFEENIFIEGSYHILNDFGEYTFTIKNGEPTAVEMTLANGTTYSGGMSKGKLNGTAQIKYSNGDKYSGNVTDNQKSGQGTYVWTSGATYEGNWSKDRMHGSGTYSYPKNQTGYQLTGEFKEGRPNGECTYYVSASEYYKTDWSNGKCVKVYE
;
A
#
# COMPACT_ATOMS: atom_id res chain seq x y z
N MET A 1 14.33 -9.23 -80.79
CA MET A 1 15.54 -8.79 -80.04
C MET A 1 15.46 -7.28 -79.95
N GLY A 2 15.16 -6.63 -78.83
CA GLY A 2 15.48 -6.95 -77.45
C GLY A 2 16.34 -5.80 -76.93
N LYS A 3 15.73 -4.85 -76.21
CA LYS A 3 16.39 -4.00 -75.21
C LYS A 3 15.30 -3.44 -74.30
N LYS A 4 15.15 -4.13 -73.16
CA LYS A 4 14.31 -3.72 -72.03
C LYS A 4 14.91 -2.48 -71.38
N LYS A 5 14.02 -1.57 -70.97
CA LYS A 5 14.27 -0.49 -70.00
C LYS A 5 14.87 -1.10 -68.75
N GLN A 6 15.93 -0.48 -68.25
CA GLN A 6 16.51 -0.75 -66.95
C GLN A 6 16.03 0.39 -66.06
N ASP A 7 14.98 0.11 -65.28
CA ASP A 7 14.45 1.04 -64.29
C ASP A 7 15.45 1.16 -63.14
N GLU A 8 15.95 2.38 -62.91
CA GLU A 8 16.63 2.77 -61.69
C GLU A 8 15.60 2.75 -60.55
N ILE A 9 15.72 1.78 -59.64
CA ILE A 9 15.04 1.84 -58.35
C ILE A 9 16.08 2.24 -57.31
N ILE A 10 16.05 3.54 -57.01
CA ILE A 10 16.64 4.15 -55.82
C ILE A 10 15.93 3.53 -54.61
N VAL A 11 16.62 2.69 -53.85
CA VAL A 11 16.20 2.36 -52.48
C VAL A 11 16.95 3.32 -51.56
N GLN A 12 16.33 4.47 -51.30
CA GLN A 12 16.62 5.26 -50.12
C GLN A 12 16.12 4.46 -48.91
N GLU A 13 17.01 3.69 -48.28
CA GLU A 13 16.80 3.30 -46.89
C GLU A 13 16.91 4.57 -46.05
N THR A 14 15.77 5.16 -45.74
CA THR A 14 15.65 6.15 -44.69
C THR A 14 16.00 5.45 -43.37
N GLU A 15 17.25 5.54 -42.94
CA GLU A 15 17.63 5.32 -41.55
C GLU A 15 16.82 6.30 -40.69
N LYS A 16 15.69 5.84 -40.14
CA LYS A 16 15.10 6.54 -39.01
C LYS A 16 16.08 6.36 -37.84
N PRO A 17 16.58 7.45 -37.23
CA PRO A 17 17.33 7.32 -36.01
C PRO A 17 16.44 6.59 -35.00
N LEU A 18 16.99 5.57 -34.33
CA LEU A 18 16.38 4.99 -33.14
C LEU A 18 16.04 6.15 -32.21
N GLU A 19 14.76 6.45 -32.08
CA GLU A 19 14.28 7.41 -31.10
C GLU A 19 14.86 7.04 -29.74
N ASP A 20 15.23 8.07 -29.00
CA ASP A 20 15.84 8.04 -27.68
C ASP A 20 14.99 7.20 -26.71
N ASN A 21 15.20 5.89 -26.71
CA ASN A 21 14.64 4.94 -25.74
C ASN A 21 15.44 5.05 -24.45
N SER A 22 15.45 6.23 -23.84
CA SER A 22 15.77 6.35 -22.43
C SER A 22 14.72 5.53 -21.64
N ILE A 23 15.06 4.29 -21.28
CA ILE A 23 14.24 3.39 -20.43
C ILE A 23 14.26 3.88 -18.96
N ILE A 24 14.37 5.18 -18.76
CA ILE A 24 14.20 5.81 -17.46
C ILE A 24 13.15 6.89 -17.66
N GLU A 25 11.91 6.44 -17.85
CA GLU A 25 10.79 7.25 -17.37
C GLU A 25 11.04 7.44 -15.87
N LYS A 26 11.52 8.62 -15.49
CA LYS A 26 11.42 9.06 -14.10
C LYS A 26 9.96 8.88 -13.72
N ALA A 27 9.69 8.01 -12.75
CA ALA A 27 8.39 7.94 -12.10
C ALA A 27 8.06 9.35 -11.57
N LEU A 28 7.21 10.07 -12.29
CA LEU A 28 6.76 11.42 -11.93
C LEU A 28 5.24 11.43 -11.78
N PRO A 29 4.73 10.92 -10.65
CA PRO A 29 3.54 11.49 -9.99
C PRO A 29 3.89 12.19 -8.66
N GLU A 30 5.17 12.45 -8.38
CA GLU A 30 5.60 12.86 -7.04
C GLU A 30 5.35 14.32 -6.68
N GLN A 31 5.16 15.24 -7.64
CA GLN A 31 5.08 16.68 -7.31
C GLN A 31 3.73 17.12 -6.73
N GLU A 32 2.61 16.55 -7.20
CA GLU A 32 1.30 16.77 -6.56
C GLU A 32 1.15 15.95 -5.28
N TYR A 33 1.66 14.70 -5.28
CA TYR A 33 1.70 13.82 -4.11
C TYR A 33 2.56 14.39 -2.96
N ASN A 34 3.75 14.94 -3.24
CA ASN A 34 4.61 15.51 -2.19
C ASN A 34 4.11 16.85 -1.65
N LYS A 35 3.37 17.63 -2.46
CA LYS A 35 2.72 18.88 -2.03
C LYS A 35 1.50 18.60 -1.14
N SER A 36 0.72 17.55 -1.42
CA SER A 36 -0.34 17.07 -0.52
C SER A 36 0.25 16.44 0.75
N LYS A 37 1.29 15.61 0.64
CA LYS A 37 1.99 14.89 1.74
C LYS A 37 2.57 15.81 2.82
N LYS A 38 3.14 16.98 2.47
CA LYS A 38 3.71 17.91 3.48
C LYS A 38 2.63 18.62 4.31
N ASN A 39 1.49 18.94 3.68
CA ASN A 39 0.35 19.55 4.36
C ASN A 39 -0.45 18.48 5.13
N MET A 40 -0.58 17.28 4.57
CA MET A 40 -1.25 16.13 5.18
C MET A 40 -0.48 15.62 6.41
N ARG A 41 0.86 15.47 6.37
CA ARG A 41 1.66 15.04 7.54
C ARG A 41 1.59 16.03 8.71
N LYS A 42 1.56 17.34 8.43
CA LYS A 42 1.37 18.36 9.47
C LYS A 42 -0.05 18.34 10.02
N LYS A 43 -1.07 18.16 9.17
CA LYS A 43 -2.48 18.04 9.55
C LYS A 43 -2.76 16.76 10.33
N ILE A 44 -2.48 15.56 9.79
CA ILE A 44 -2.62 14.27 10.49
C ILE A 44 -1.92 14.26 11.85
N ALA A 45 -0.68 14.78 11.94
CA ALA A 45 0.01 14.87 13.22
C ALA A 45 -0.67 15.86 14.19
N LEU A 46 -1.13 17.03 13.72
CA LEU A 46 -1.86 18.01 14.54
C LEU A 46 -3.27 17.53 14.91
N GLY A 47 -3.99 16.88 14.00
CA GLY A 47 -5.31 16.30 14.19
C GLY A 47 -5.30 15.09 15.11
N MET A 48 -4.26 14.23 15.05
CA MET A 48 -4.07 13.12 16.01
C MET A 48 -3.58 13.60 17.38
N ILE A 49 -2.75 14.65 17.44
CA ILE A 49 -2.39 15.31 18.69
C ILE A 49 -3.60 16.04 19.31
N ALA A 50 -4.50 16.61 18.51
CA ALA A 50 -5.76 17.20 18.98
C ALA A 50 -6.76 16.12 19.47
N LEU A 51 -6.88 14.99 18.74
CA LEU A 51 -7.53 13.73 19.14
C LEU A 51 -7.07 13.24 20.52
N LEU A 52 -5.77 13.37 20.83
CA LEU A 52 -5.17 13.00 22.12
C LEU A 52 -5.40 14.02 23.23
N ALA A 53 -5.49 15.31 22.89
CA ALA A 53 -5.72 16.39 23.85
C ALA A 53 -7.15 16.40 24.38
N ILE A 54 -8.11 15.84 23.62
CA ILE A 54 -9.52 15.89 23.99
C ILE A 54 -9.94 14.72 24.87
N GLU A 55 -9.59 13.42 24.64
CA GLU A 55 -10.47 12.40 25.25
C GLU A 55 -9.96 11.03 25.77
N VAL A 56 -8.66 10.77 25.87
CA VAL A 56 -8.18 9.54 26.58
C VAL A 56 -7.78 9.83 28.03
N ALA A 57 -7.57 11.09 28.38
CA ALA A 57 -7.43 11.51 29.77
C ALA A 57 -8.79 11.79 30.43
N SER A 58 -9.86 12.03 29.66
CA SER A 58 -11.16 12.43 30.19
C SER A 58 -12.06 11.25 30.58
N ALA A 59 -12.11 10.15 29.82
CA ALA A 59 -12.93 8.99 30.18
C ALA A 59 -12.52 8.34 31.53
N ALA A 60 -11.25 8.49 31.93
CA ALA A 60 -10.75 8.06 33.24
C ALA A 60 -10.92 9.11 34.36
N PHE A 61 -11.26 10.37 34.03
CA PHE A 61 -11.19 11.50 34.97
C PHE A 61 -12.52 12.27 35.13
N TYR A 62 -13.44 12.26 34.17
CA TYR A 62 -14.75 12.94 34.28
C TYR A 62 -15.76 12.16 35.14
N VAL A 63 -15.46 10.91 35.50
CA VAL A 63 -16.25 10.10 36.44
C VAL A 63 -16.07 10.58 37.90
N ASN A 64 -15.07 11.41 38.19
CA ASN A 64 -14.65 11.65 39.57
C ASN A 64 -15.49 12.69 40.33
N THR A 65 -16.69 13.03 39.86
CA THR A 65 -17.57 13.97 40.57
C THR A 65 -19.05 13.67 40.32
N ILE A 66 -19.48 12.41 40.43
CA ILE A 66 -20.77 12.19 41.10
C ILE A 66 -20.46 12.35 42.58
N MET A 67 -20.40 13.60 43.05
CA MET A 67 -20.17 13.90 44.46
C MET A 67 -21.22 13.13 45.26
N GLN A 68 -20.74 12.29 46.18
CA GLN A 68 -21.55 11.62 47.19
C GLN A 68 -22.22 12.60 48.18
N ASP A 69 -22.10 13.92 47.95
CA ASP A 69 -22.57 14.92 48.88
C ASP A 69 -24.02 15.32 48.56
N ASN A 70 -24.91 14.75 49.39
CA ASN A 70 -26.31 15.11 49.65
C ASN A 70 -27.41 14.34 48.94
N ILE A 71 -27.36 13.01 48.97
CA ILE A 71 -28.54 12.17 48.66
C ILE A 71 -29.04 11.34 49.85
N HIS A 72 -28.74 11.80 51.07
CA HIS A 72 -29.16 11.15 52.33
C HIS A 72 -30.67 11.26 52.66
N HIS A 73 -31.50 11.77 51.76
CA HIS A 73 -32.96 11.86 51.96
C HIS A 73 -33.78 11.24 50.80
N ARG A 74 -33.42 10.03 50.34
CA ARG A 74 -34.28 9.23 49.43
C ARG A 74 -35.37 8.42 50.14
N VAL A 75 -35.44 8.56 51.47
CA VAL A 75 -36.52 8.08 52.33
C VAL A 75 -37.10 9.29 53.01
N VAL A 76 -38.35 9.59 52.71
CA VAL A 76 -39.03 10.75 53.28
C VAL A 76 -40.07 10.25 54.29
N ARG A 77 -39.77 10.41 55.60
CA ARG A 77 -40.65 9.95 56.70
C ARG A 77 -41.17 11.08 57.59
N GLU A 78 -40.90 12.34 57.25
CA GLU A 78 -41.14 13.49 58.13
C GLU A 78 -42.33 14.35 57.70
N VAL A 79 -43.56 13.90 57.97
CA VAL A 79 -44.76 14.73 57.71
C VAL A 79 -44.84 15.84 58.76
N ARG A 80 -44.83 17.12 58.33
CA ARG A 80 -45.02 18.26 59.25
C ARG A 80 -46.47 18.75 59.26
N TYR A 81 -47.11 18.88 58.09
CA TYR A 81 -48.52 19.24 57.94
C TYR A 81 -48.94 19.14 56.45
N GLN A 82 -50.24 19.02 56.20
CA GLN A 82 -50.84 18.99 54.85
C GLN A 82 -51.48 20.36 54.54
N ILE A 83 -51.20 20.91 53.36
CA ILE A 83 -51.90 22.09 52.82
C ILE A 83 -52.49 21.65 51.47
N ASP A 84 -53.82 21.64 51.37
CA ASP A 84 -54.56 21.11 50.22
C ASP A 84 -54.10 19.68 49.85
N ASP A 85 -53.76 19.43 48.59
CA ASP A 85 -53.25 18.14 48.10
C ASP A 85 -51.72 18.00 48.23
N LYS A 86 -51.05 18.93 48.95
CA LYS A 86 -49.60 18.96 49.11
C LYS A 86 -49.17 18.60 50.53
N LEU A 87 -48.25 17.66 50.63
CA LEU A 87 -47.66 17.23 51.89
C LEU A 87 -46.30 17.94 52.08
N VAL A 88 -46.24 18.84 53.07
CA VAL A 88 -45.03 19.64 53.35
C VAL A 88 -44.18 18.92 54.39
N LEU A 89 -42.94 18.62 54.02
CA LEU A 89 -41.97 17.93 54.86
C LEU A 89 -40.78 18.85 55.15
N LYS A 90 -39.88 18.40 56.02
CA LYS A 90 -38.64 19.15 56.29
C LYS A 90 -37.78 19.32 55.04
N THR A 91 -37.76 18.30 54.19
CA THR A 91 -36.83 18.16 53.06
C THR A 91 -37.46 18.51 51.71
N GLY A 92 -38.70 18.99 51.70
CA GLY A 92 -39.40 19.30 50.45
C GLY A 92 -40.92 19.20 50.55
N THR A 93 -41.57 19.26 49.39
CA THR A 93 -43.03 19.13 49.25
C THR A 93 -43.36 17.98 48.31
N PHE A 94 -44.26 17.10 48.72
CA PHE A 94 -44.77 16.00 47.91
C PHE A 94 -46.21 16.27 47.45
N THR A 95 -46.51 15.90 46.21
CA THR A 95 -47.87 15.87 45.64
C THR A 95 -48.05 14.54 44.91
N GLY A 96 -48.94 13.66 45.36
CA GLY A 96 -49.11 12.34 44.71
C GLY A 96 -49.87 11.33 45.56
N ASP A 97 -49.85 10.08 45.10
CA ASP A 97 -50.55 8.97 45.75
C ASP A 97 -49.88 8.57 47.08
N LEU A 98 -50.72 8.18 48.04
CA LEU A 98 -50.30 7.67 49.35
C LEU A 98 -50.98 6.33 49.61
N ASP A 99 -50.21 5.36 50.11
CA ASP A 99 -50.75 4.11 50.64
C ASP A 99 -50.37 3.98 52.12
N PHE A 100 -51.37 3.96 53.00
CA PHE A 100 -51.20 3.95 54.48
C PHE A 100 -50.20 4.99 55.03
N GLY A 101 -50.13 6.18 54.43
CA GLY A 101 -49.25 7.27 54.86
C GLY A 101 -47.81 7.17 54.34
N VAL A 102 -47.60 6.31 53.35
CA VAL A 102 -46.33 6.05 52.67
C VAL A 102 -46.47 6.51 51.22
N PHE A 103 -45.45 7.14 50.63
CA PHE A 103 -45.49 7.51 49.21
C PHE A 103 -45.53 6.26 48.36
N SER A 104 -46.52 6.20 47.47
CA SER A 104 -46.78 5.09 46.57
C SER A 104 -47.32 5.64 45.24
N GLY A 105 -47.50 4.79 44.23
CA GLY A 105 -48.15 5.18 42.97
C GLY A 105 -47.36 6.27 42.24
N ASN A 106 -48.04 7.28 41.70
CA ASN A 106 -47.36 8.39 41.01
C ASN A 106 -47.30 9.63 41.89
N GLY A 107 -46.22 10.39 41.80
CA GLY A 107 -46.10 11.64 42.52
C GLY A 107 -44.91 12.50 42.13
N GLU A 108 -45.01 13.77 42.49
CA GLU A 108 -43.98 14.78 42.36
C GLU A 108 -43.43 15.14 43.75
N PHE A 109 -42.10 15.22 43.85
CA PHE A 109 -41.40 15.72 45.04
C PHE A 109 -40.45 16.84 44.67
N ILE A 110 -40.69 18.02 45.24
CA ILE A 110 -39.83 19.19 45.13
C ILE A 110 -38.98 19.25 46.39
N PHE A 111 -37.69 18.92 46.27
CA PHE A 111 -36.73 18.97 47.36
C PHE A 111 -36.40 20.40 47.76
N ASP A 112 -36.05 20.62 49.02
CA ASP A 112 -35.53 21.91 49.51
C ASP A 112 -34.19 22.31 48.86
N THR A 113 -33.44 21.32 48.35
CA THR A 113 -32.25 21.50 47.49
C THR A 113 -32.58 22.11 46.12
N GLY A 114 -33.85 22.15 45.73
CA GLY A 114 -34.31 22.54 44.39
C GLY A 114 -34.38 21.38 43.40
N SER A 115 -33.98 20.16 43.78
CA SER A 115 -34.20 18.97 42.96
C SER A 115 -35.69 18.68 42.82
N VAL A 116 -36.09 18.11 41.69
CA VAL A 116 -37.48 17.72 41.44
C VAL A 116 -37.49 16.28 40.93
N TYR A 117 -38.27 15.42 41.59
CA TYR A 117 -38.57 14.08 41.10
C TYR A 117 -40.05 14.00 40.70
N GLU A 118 -40.34 13.47 39.53
CA GLU A 118 -41.68 13.15 39.05
C GLU A 118 -41.68 11.69 38.57
N GLY A 119 -42.49 10.83 39.15
CA GLY A 119 -42.56 9.44 38.72
C GLY A 119 -43.23 8.49 39.70
N GLU A 120 -42.91 7.21 39.54
CA GLU A 120 -43.42 6.14 40.36
C GLU A 120 -42.72 6.08 41.74
N TRP A 121 -43.50 5.74 42.76
CA TRP A 121 -43.08 5.62 44.15
C TRP A 121 -43.50 4.27 44.74
N ALA A 122 -42.64 3.70 45.59
CA ALA A 122 -42.98 2.57 46.44
C ALA A 122 -42.24 2.69 47.77
N ASP A 123 -42.96 2.49 48.89
CA ASP A 123 -42.37 2.48 50.23
C ASP A 123 -41.54 3.74 50.60
N ASN A 124 -41.95 4.92 50.10
CA ASN A 124 -41.23 6.20 50.17
C ASN A 124 -39.94 6.30 49.33
N TYR A 125 -39.69 5.35 48.44
CA TYR A 125 -38.58 5.39 47.49
C TYR A 125 -39.08 5.75 46.09
N PHE A 126 -38.21 6.37 45.30
CA PHE A 126 -38.37 6.34 43.85
C PHE A 126 -38.26 4.89 43.38
N ASP A 127 -39.29 4.34 42.77
CA ASP A 127 -39.30 2.95 42.31
C ASP A 127 -40.24 2.81 41.11
N GLY A 128 -39.71 2.35 39.97
CA GLY A 128 -40.42 2.40 38.70
C GLY A 128 -39.85 3.46 37.75
N LEU A 129 -40.66 3.95 36.80
CA LEU A 129 -40.22 4.99 35.87
C LEU A 129 -40.35 6.37 36.50
N GLY A 130 -39.36 7.24 36.25
CA GLY A 130 -39.41 8.61 36.74
C GLY A 130 -38.39 9.53 36.08
N LYS A 131 -38.55 10.81 36.38
CA LYS A 131 -37.71 11.93 35.95
C LYS A 131 -37.17 12.64 37.19
N LEU A 132 -35.84 12.72 37.30
CA LEU A 132 -35.15 13.44 38.37
C LEU A 132 -34.34 14.58 37.78
N GLN A 133 -34.73 15.81 38.08
CA GLN A 133 -33.96 17.01 37.77
C GLN A 133 -33.15 17.42 39.00
N VAL A 134 -31.84 17.58 38.82
CA VAL A 134 -30.91 18.03 39.86
C VAL A 134 -30.27 19.35 39.42
N PRO A 135 -30.48 20.46 40.16
CA PRO A 135 -29.92 21.75 39.79
C PRO A 135 -28.40 21.71 39.68
N SER A 136 -27.84 22.30 38.60
CA SER A 136 -26.40 22.34 38.33
C SER A 136 -25.74 20.98 38.07
N GLU A 137 -26.54 19.94 37.81
CA GLU A 137 -26.05 18.61 37.46
C GLU A 137 -26.69 18.12 36.16
N GLY A 138 -28.03 18.03 36.12
CA GLY A 138 -28.74 17.59 34.93
C GLY A 138 -30.08 16.92 35.21
N VAL A 139 -30.57 16.17 34.23
CA VAL A 139 -31.87 15.50 34.24
C VAL A 139 -31.67 14.02 33.93
N TYR A 140 -32.15 13.15 34.82
CA TYR A 140 -32.32 11.72 34.56
C TYR A 140 -33.76 11.41 34.20
N GLU A 141 -33.99 10.62 33.16
CA GLU A 141 -35.29 10.02 32.82
C GLU A 141 -35.09 8.52 32.64
N GLY A 142 -35.71 7.70 33.50
CA GLY A 142 -35.52 6.26 33.41
C GLY A 142 -36.04 5.51 34.61
N LYS A 143 -35.60 4.26 34.73
CA LYS A 143 -36.02 3.40 35.84
C LYS A 143 -35.23 3.68 37.12
N PHE A 144 -35.93 3.58 38.24
CA PHE A 144 -35.41 3.62 39.61
C PHE A 144 -35.75 2.32 40.33
N ILE A 145 -34.87 1.89 41.24
CA ILE A 145 -35.10 0.80 42.19
C ILE A 145 -34.58 1.28 43.56
N ASN A 146 -35.44 1.31 44.57
CA ASN A 146 -35.08 1.78 45.92
C ASN A 146 -34.36 3.15 45.93
N GLY A 147 -34.83 4.07 45.09
CA GLY A 147 -34.26 5.41 44.96
C GLY A 147 -33.05 5.52 44.04
N LEU A 148 -32.46 4.42 43.55
CA LEU A 148 -31.25 4.44 42.70
C LEU A 148 -31.60 4.28 41.22
N LYS A 149 -30.96 5.08 40.34
CA LYS A 149 -31.03 4.91 38.88
C LYS A 149 -30.61 3.49 38.52
N SER A 150 -31.48 2.76 37.83
CA SER A 150 -31.34 1.33 37.56
C SER A 150 -32.07 0.94 36.28
N GLY A 151 -31.57 -0.05 35.54
CA GLY A 151 -32.20 -0.46 34.28
C GLY A 151 -31.94 0.56 33.17
N LYS A 152 -32.87 0.73 32.22
CA LYS A 152 -32.68 1.67 31.11
C LYS A 152 -33.04 3.10 31.54
N GLY A 153 -32.24 4.06 31.10
CA GLY A 153 -32.49 5.47 31.33
C GLY A 153 -31.55 6.37 30.55
N THR A 154 -31.94 7.63 30.47
CA THR A 154 -31.21 8.72 29.84
C THR A 154 -30.81 9.73 30.90
N PHE A 155 -29.55 10.15 30.92
CA PHE A 155 -29.11 11.30 31.71
C PHE A 155 -28.60 12.37 30.76
N THR A 156 -29.12 13.58 30.90
CA THR A 156 -28.66 14.78 30.19
C THR A 156 -28.04 15.72 31.21
N TRP A 157 -26.73 15.94 31.11
CA TRP A 157 -26.02 16.87 31.97
C TRP A 157 -26.29 18.32 31.54
N ASP A 158 -26.16 19.25 32.48
CA ASP A 158 -26.36 20.69 32.23
C ASP A 158 -25.33 21.28 31.25
N ASP A 159 -24.18 20.62 31.06
CA ASP A 159 -23.15 20.97 30.07
C ASP A 159 -23.50 20.49 28.64
N GLY A 160 -24.54 19.67 28.49
CA GLY A 160 -25.01 19.14 27.21
C GLY A 160 -24.56 17.71 26.92
N ASP A 161 -23.77 17.07 27.79
CA ASP A 161 -23.48 15.65 27.65
C ASP A 161 -24.76 14.82 27.83
N ILE A 162 -24.83 13.65 27.18
CA ILE A 162 -25.98 12.76 27.24
C ILE A 162 -25.52 11.30 27.33
N TYR A 163 -26.04 10.54 28.28
CA TYR A 163 -25.90 9.08 28.33
C TYR A 163 -27.27 8.43 28.22
N GLU A 164 -27.45 7.61 27.21
CA GLU A 164 -28.62 6.73 27.05
C GLU A 164 -28.16 5.28 27.16
N GLY A 165 -28.62 4.56 28.18
CA GLY A 165 -28.18 3.18 28.34
C GLY A 165 -28.68 2.50 29.60
N GLU A 166 -27.97 1.43 29.94
CA GLU A 166 -28.19 0.71 31.18
C GLU A 166 -27.53 1.43 32.37
N TRP A 167 -28.22 1.38 33.51
CA TRP A 167 -27.85 1.97 34.78
C TRP A 167 -27.91 0.91 35.87
N LYS A 168 -27.00 1.00 36.84
CA LYS A 168 -27.00 0.14 38.01
C LYS A 168 -26.46 0.93 39.19
N ASN A 169 -27.29 1.10 40.23
CA ASN A 169 -26.91 1.78 41.46
C ASN A 169 -26.32 3.18 41.22
N ASP A 170 -27.01 4.01 40.44
CA ASP A 170 -26.57 5.36 40.03
C ASP A 170 -25.34 5.42 39.10
N GLN A 171 -24.89 4.29 38.58
CA GLN A 171 -23.73 4.23 37.67
C GLN A 171 -24.14 3.76 36.27
N MET A 172 -23.55 4.36 35.24
CA MET A 172 -23.60 3.85 33.87
C MET A 172 -22.99 2.44 33.86
N ASN A 173 -23.73 1.48 33.33
CA ASN A 173 -23.37 0.07 33.34
C ASN A 173 -23.99 -0.64 32.14
N GLY A 174 -23.43 -1.75 31.67
CA GLY A 174 -24.03 -2.49 30.55
C GLY A 174 -23.92 -1.74 29.21
N GLN A 175 -24.87 -1.93 28.30
CA GLN A 175 -24.84 -1.26 26.99
C GLN A 175 -25.36 0.17 27.08
N GLY A 176 -24.70 1.10 26.39
CA GLY A 176 -25.13 2.49 26.32
C GLY A 176 -24.49 3.29 25.20
N ILE A 177 -24.99 4.50 25.02
CA ILE A 177 -24.50 5.53 24.13
C ILE A 177 -24.23 6.78 24.96
N TYR A 178 -22.99 7.26 24.96
CA TYR A 178 -22.61 8.52 25.58
C TYR A 178 -22.24 9.52 24.48
N THR A 179 -22.95 10.65 24.43
CA THR A 179 -22.71 11.75 23.50
C THR A 179 -22.18 12.94 24.29
N THR A 180 -21.00 13.42 23.96
CA THR A 180 -20.45 14.63 24.59
C THR A 180 -21.07 15.89 24.01
N SER A 181 -20.97 17.00 24.72
CA SER A 181 -21.36 18.33 24.27
C SER A 181 -20.65 18.78 22.99
N ASP A 182 -19.46 18.24 22.72
CA ASP A 182 -18.70 18.39 21.46
C ASP A 182 -19.15 17.42 20.34
N ALA A 183 -20.26 16.71 20.55
CA ALA A 183 -20.86 15.74 19.62
C ALA A 183 -19.98 14.51 19.31
N VAL A 184 -19.10 14.12 20.23
CA VAL A 184 -18.41 12.82 20.16
C VAL A 184 -19.34 11.74 20.69
N VAL A 185 -19.51 10.66 19.94
CA VAL A 185 -20.46 9.57 20.26
C VAL A 185 -19.69 8.31 20.62
N TYR A 186 -19.83 7.84 21.85
CA TYR A 186 -19.35 6.54 22.32
C TYR A 186 -20.51 5.57 22.36
N SER A 187 -20.38 4.41 21.72
CA SER A 187 -21.40 3.35 21.73
C SER A 187 -20.77 2.03 22.13
N GLY A 188 -21.27 1.42 23.20
CA GLY A 188 -20.79 0.12 23.66
C GLY A 188 -21.02 -0.17 25.15
N THR A 189 -20.10 -0.91 25.75
CA THR A 189 -20.20 -1.41 27.12
C THR A 189 -19.58 -0.43 28.12
N PHE A 190 -20.34 -0.10 29.17
CA PHE A 190 -19.90 0.67 30.32
C PHE A 190 -19.87 -0.21 31.57
N GLU A 191 -18.90 0.02 32.45
CA GLU A 191 -18.81 -0.63 33.75
C GLU A 191 -18.39 0.42 34.79
N ASN A 192 -19.26 0.64 35.78
CA ASN A 192 -19.05 1.59 36.87
C ASN A 192 -18.63 2.98 36.34
N ASN A 193 -19.42 3.53 35.41
CA ASN A 193 -19.18 4.78 34.70
C ASN A 193 -18.00 4.80 33.71
N SER A 194 -17.24 3.71 33.58
CA SER A 194 -16.11 3.65 32.64
C SER A 194 -16.52 2.95 31.34
N PHE A 195 -16.24 3.57 30.19
CA PHE A 195 -16.36 2.90 28.89
C PHE A 195 -15.30 1.79 28.75
N LYS A 196 -15.70 0.60 28.29
CA LYS A 196 -14.85 -0.60 28.25
C LYS A 196 -14.58 -1.10 26.83
N GLU A 197 -15.63 -1.26 26.04
CA GLU A 197 -15.59 -1.85 24.71
C GLU A 197 -16.63 -1.19 23.83
N GLY A 198 -16.35 -1.04 22.54
CA GLY A 198 -17.31 -0.47 21.60
C GLY A 198 -16.65 0.41 20.55
N SER A 199 -17.35 1.47 20.17
CA SER A 199 -16.89 2.42 19.15
C SER A 199 -17.01 3.86 19.61
N CYS A 200 -16.18 4.73 19.03
CA CYS A 200 -16.26 6.18 19.19
C CYS A 200 -16.30 6.83 17.81
N GLU A 201 -17.28 7.71 17.59
CA GLU A 201 -17.46 8.44 16.34
C GLU A 201 -17.41 9.94 16.58
N PHE A 202 -16.67 10.66 15.72
CA PHE A 202 -16.62 12.12 15.75
C PHE A 202 -16.21 12.68 14.40
N SER A 203 -16.42 13.99 14.22
CA SER A 203 -16.05 14.71 13.00
C SER A 203 -15.37 16.03 13.34
N ASN A 204 -14.41 16.44 12.53
CA ASN A 204 -13.75 17.74 12.62
C ASN A 204 -13.39 18.25 11.21
N ASP A 205 -12.67 19.36 11.13
CA ASP A 205 -12.23 19.96 9.86
C ASP A 205 -11.32 19.04 9.00
N GLU A 206 -10.73 18.02 9.61
CA GLU A 206 -9.85 17.07 8.94
C GLU A 206 -10.56 15.81 8.42
N GLY A 207 -11.76 15.49 8.92
CA GLY A 207 -12.52 14.34 8.47
C GLY A 207 -13.53 13.80 9.46
N THR A 208 -14.05 12.62 9.15
CA THR A 208 -14.91 11.84 10.05
C THR A 208 -14.18 10.57 10.46
N TYR A 209 -14.29 10.21 11.73
CA TYR A 209 -13.53 9.14 12.37
C TYR A 209 -14.49 8.21 13.09
N SER A 210 -14.29 6.90 12.92
CA SER A 210 -14.92 5.85 13.72
C SER A 210 -13.81 4.96 14.26
N LEU A 211 -13.65 4.92 15.58
CA LEU A 211 -12.61 4.18 16.28
C LEU A 211 -13.21 2.98 16.99
N THR A 212 -12.56 1.83 16.94
CA THR A 212 -12.97 0.63 17.69
C THR A 212 -12.10 0.48 18.93
N PHE A 213 -12.76 0.22 20.07
CA PHE A 213 -12.15 -0.07 21.36
C PHE A 213 -12.29 -1.56 21.68
N ALA A 214 -11.15 -2.21 21.93
CA ALA A 214 -11.08 -3.58 22.39
C ALA A 214 -10.04 -3.68 23.51
N ASN A 215 -10.35 -4.42 24.58
CA ASN A 215 -9.46 -4.61 25.73
C ASN A 215 -8.96 -3.29 26.37
N ASN A 216 -9.84 -2.30 26.54
CA ASN A 216 -9.52 -0.97 27.06
C ASN A 216 -8.50 -0.15 26.23
N ALA A 217 -8.33 -0.48 24.94
CA ALA A 217 -7.48 0.27 24.03
C ALA A 217 -8.14 0.44 22.66
N ILE A 218 -7.77 1.50 21.95
CA ILE A 218 -8.13 1.66 20.55
C ILE A 218 -7.38 0.57 19.76
N SER A 219 -8.10 -0.18 18.93
CA SER A 219 -7.53 -1.25 18.10
C SER A 219 -7.59 -0.93 16.61
N ASN A 220 -8.65 -0.26 16.16
CA ASN A 220 -8.93 -0.05 14.74
C ASN A 220 -9.57 1.31 14.50
N ALA A 221 -9.43 1.81 13.27
CA ALA A 221 -10.07 3.02 12.81
C ALA A 221 -10.63 2.85 11.41
N GLU A 222 -11.80 3.43 11.18
CA GLU A 222 -12.31 3.84 9.88
C GLU A 222 -12.29 5.37 9.81
N ILE A 223 -11.53 5.91 8.86
CA ILE A 223 -11.33 7.36 8.72
C ILE A 223 -11.70 7.76 7.31
N LYS A 224 -12.47 8.84 7.18
CA LYS A 224 -12.70 9.54 5.92
C LYS A 224 -12.19 10.97 6.06
N TYR A 225 -11.04 11.23 5.47
CA TYR A 225 -10.41 12.55 5.50
C TYR A 225 -11.19 13.55 4.64
N ALA A 226 -11.06 14.84 4.95
CA ALA A 226 -11.71 15.94 4.26
C ALA A 226 -11.32 16.06 2.78
N ASP A 227 -10.12 15.58 2.40
CA ASP A 227 -9.69 15.50 1.00
C ASP A 227 -10.33 14.32 0.24
N GLY A 228 -11.12 13.50 0.92
CA GLY A 228 -11.81 12.32 0.40
C GLY A 228 -11.00 11.02 0.45
N THR A 229 -9.75 11.07 0.91
CA THR A 229 -8.95 9.88 1.24
C THR A 229 -9.64 9.10 2.36
N LYS A 230 -9.52 7.77 2.32
CA LYS A 230 -10.12 6.87 3.31
C LYS A 230 -9.08 5.91 3.86
N TYR A 231 -9.14 5.67 5.17
CA TYR A 231 -8.35 4.64 5.85
C TYR A 231 -9.27 3.65 6.55
N SER A 232 -8.90 2.38 6.54
CA SER A 232 -9.50 1.34 7.38
C SER A 232 -8.39 0.38 7.82
N GLY A 233 -8.16 0.24 9.12
CA GLY A 233 -7.09 -0.61 9.60
C GLY A 233 -6.80 -0.49 11.08
N VAL A 234 -5.70 -1.09 11.49
CA VAL A 234 -5.22 -1.03 12.87
C VAL A 234 -4.75 0.39 13.20
N CYS A 235 -4.97 0.81 14.44
CA CYS A 235 -4.40 2.07 14.93
C CYS A 235 -4.07 1.94 16.42
N SER A 236 -3.23 2.85 16.89
CA SER A 236 -2.92 3.04 18.29
C SER A 236 -3.61 4.31 18.77
N LYS A 237 -3.35 4.68 20.03
CA LYS A 237 -3.81 5.92 20.64
C LYS A 237 -3.41 7.17 19.84
N SER A 238 -2.28 7.14 19.15
CA SER A 238 -1.68 8.31 18.50
C SER A 238 -1.55 8.20 16.99
N ASP A 239 -1.52 6.99 16.44
CA ASP A 239 -1.06 6.74 15.08
C ASP A 239 -1.82 5.60 14.41
N ILE A 240 -2.05 5.70 13.10
CA ILE A 240 -2.34 4.51 12.30
C ILE A 240 -1.05 3.66 12.27
N THR A 241 -1.22 2.37 12.51
CA THR A 241 -0.11 1.43 12.72
C THR A 241 -0.56 0.03 12.34
N GLY A 242 0.38 -0.90 12.15
CA GLY A 242 0.05 -2.27 11.77
C GLY A 242 -0.64 -2.33 10.40
N SER A 243 -1.45 -3.36 10.18
CA SER A 243 -2.06 -3.58 8.87
C SER A 243 -3.27 -2.66 8.63
N GLY A 244 -3.37 -2.11 7.43
CA GLY A 244 -4.50 -1.29 7.02
C GLY A 244 -4.63 -1.15 5.50
N THR A 245 -5.72 -0.51 5.11
CA THR A 245 -6.02 -0.12 3.73
C THR A 245 -6.20 1.40 3.67
N MET A 246 -5.50 2.04 2.75
CA MET A 246 -5.68 3.46 2.42
C MET A 246 -6.16 3.57 0.97
N VAL A 247 -7.26 4.27 0.74
CA VAL A 247 -7.77 4.61 -0.60
C VAL A 247 -7.69 6.11 -0.77
N PHE A 248 -6.88 6.56 -1.72
CA PHE A 248 -6.64 7.96 -1.98
C PHE A 248 -7.74 8.57 -2.85
N ILE A 249 -7.88 9.89 -2.85
CA ILE A 249 -8.87 10.61 -3.65
C ILE A 249 -8.72 10.37 -5.17
N ASN A 250 -7.50 10.08 -5.63
CA ASN A 250 -7.22 9.72 -7.02
C ASN A 250 -7.53 8.25 -7.34
N GLU A 251 -8.17 7.53 -6.42
CA GLU A 251 -8.47 6.09 -6.46
C GLU A 251 -7.25 5.16 -6.39
N ASP A 252 -6.04 5.70 -6.19
CA ASP A 252 -4.92 4.86 -5.81
C ASP A 252 -5.23 4.17 -4.48
N LYS A 253 -4.64 3.00 -4.28
CA LYS A 253 -4.90 2.16 -3.11
C LYS A 253 -3.60 1.61 -2.55
N TYR A 254 -3.44 1.69 -1.24
CA TYR A 254 -2.42 0.95 -0.51
C TYR A 254 -3.08 -0.07 0.42
N VAL A 255 -2.57 -1.29 0.43
CA VAL A 255 -2.92 -2.34 1.40
C VAL A 255 -1.63 -2.87 1.98
N GLY A 256 -1.40 -2.69 3.27
CA GLY A 256 -0.16 -3.11 3.88
C GLY A 256 0.02 -2.58 5.29
N GLU A 257 1.26 -2.63 5.74
CA GLU A 257 1.67 -2.20 7.06
C GLU A 257 1.89 -0.67 7.13
N PHE A 258 1.64 -0.13 8.32
CA PHE A 258 1.82 1.27 8.68
C PHE A 258 2.63 1.37 9.98
N GLU A 259 3.42 2.43 10.09
CA GLU A 259 4.12 2.82 11.31
C GLU A 259 4.17 4.35 11.38
N GLY A 260 3.69 4.93 12.49
CA GLY A 260 3.74 6.38 12.70
C GLY A 260 3.09 7.19 11.57
N ASN A 261 1.90 6.76 11.14
CA ASN A 261 1.12 7.38 10.06
C ASN A 261 1.70 7.27 8.65
N LYS A 262 2.70 6.39 8.46
CA LYS A 262 3.35 6.18 7.16
C LYS A 262 3.31 4.72 6.77
N ARG A 263 3.29 4.47 5.48
CA ARG A 263 3.45 3.12 4.93
C ARG A 263 4.87 2.66 5.23
N SER A 264 4.97 1.53 5.92
CA SER A 264 6.22 0.95 6.40
C SER A 264 6.04 -0.57 6.50
N GLY A 265 7.10 -1.35 6.32
CA GLY A 265 7.00 -2.81 6.33
C GLY A 265 6.54 -3.36 4.98
N LYS A 266 5.69 -4.39 4.96
CA LYS A 266 5.20 -4.99 3.70
C LYS A 266 3.88 -4.38 3.24
N GLY A 267 3.76 -4.15 1.93
CA GLY A 267 2.51 -3.64 1.37
C GLY A 267 2.44 -3.59 -0.14
N VAL A 268 1.21 -3.51 -0.63
CA VAL A 268 0.88 -3.37 -2.05
C VAL A 268 0.28 -2.00 -2.30
N TYR A 269 0.90 -1.22 -3.18
CA TYR A 269 0.29 -0.02 -3.75
C TYR A 269 -0.22 -0.33 -5.15
N THR A 270 -1.45 0.03 -5.45
CA THR A 270 -2.08 -0.08 -6.76
C THR A 270 -2.46 1.31 -7.21
N TRP A 271 -1.91 1.74 -8.35
CA TRP A 271 -2.30 2.99 -8.98
C TRP A 271 -3.63 2.81 -9.72
N LYS A 272 -4.41 3.89 -9.87
CA LYS A 272 -5.63 3.90 -10.70
C LYS A 272 -5.40 3.40 -12.14
N SER A 273 -4.18 3.57 -12.66
CA SER A 273 -3.78 3.06 -13.98
C SER A 273 -3.76 1.52 -14.06
N GLY A 274 -3.76 0.83 -12.93
CA GLY A 274 -3.59 -0.63 -12.83
C GLY A 274 -2.14 -1.07 -12.64
N ALA A 275 -1.17 -0.15 -12.70
CA ALA A 275 0.18 -0.44 -12.24
C ALA A 275 0.17 -0.76 -10.74
N SER A 276 1.16 -1.52 -10.25
CA SER A 276 1.26 -1.83 -8.81
C SER A 276 2.69 -2.03 -8.35
N TYR A 277 2.91 -1.85 -7.06
CA TYR A 277 4.15 -2.22 -6.37
C TYR A 277 3.79 -3.08 -5.18
N ASP A 278 4.33 -4.29 -5.14
CA ASP A 278 4.22 -5.23 -4.03
C ASP A 278 5.62 -5.43 -3.44
N GLY A 279 5.86 -4.94 -2.22
CA GLY A 279 7.19 -5.02 -1.64
C GLY A 279 7.34 -4.35 -0.29
N ASP A 280 8.60 -4.07 0.03
CA ASP A 280 9.03 -3.36 1.21
C ASP A 280 8.80 -1.85 1.07
N TRP A 281 8.32 -1.27 2.16
CA TRP A 281 8.04 0.15 2.34
C TRP A 281 8.78 0.68 3.55
N LEU A 282 9.28 1.91 3.45
CA LEU A 282 9.84 2.64 4.57
C LEU A 282 9.46 4.12 4.46
N ASN A 283 8.73 4.63 5.45
CA ASN A 283 8.38 6.05 5.54
C ASN A 283 7.68 6.62 4.28
N ASP A 284 6.73 5.84 3.71
CA ASP A 284 6.00 6.11 2.47
C ASP A 284 6.79 5.92 1.17
N ASN A 285 8.01 5.37 1.22
CA ASN A 285 8.80 5.12 0.02
C ASN A 285 8.93 3.61 -0.24
N MET A 286 8.93 3.21 -1.51
CA MET A 286 9.38 1.87 -1.92
C MET A 286 10.85 1.76 -1.54
N ASN A 287 11.17 0.87 -0.61
CA ASN A 287 12.51 0.75 -0.03
C ASN A 287 12.73 -0.66 0.50
N GLY A 288 13.76 -1.35 0.02
CA GLY A 288 13.99 -2.76 0.27
C GLY A 288 13.73 -3.57 -1.00
N THR A 289 13.05 -4.70 -0.90
CA THR A 289 12.76 -5.60 -2.03
C THR A 289 11.30 -5.53 -2.45
N GLY A 290 11.03 -5.59 -3.75
CA GLY A 290 9.67 -5.59 -4.27
C GLY A 290 9.57 -5.95 -5.74
N THR A 291 8.33 -6.03 -6.20
CA THR A 291 7.96 -6.16 -7.61
C THR A 291 7.10 -4.98 -8.02
N TYR A 292 7.59 -4.17 -8.96
CA TYR A 292 6.84 -3.10 -9.61
C TYR A 292 6.27 -3.62 -10.93
N THR A 293 4.95 -3.73 -11.03
CA THR A 293 4.23 -4.16 -12.23
C THR A 293 3.71 -2.93 -12.98
N TYR A 294 4.27 -2.64 -14.15
CA TYR A 294 3.82 -1.56 -15.04
C TYR A 294 2.53 -1.96 -15.77
N SER A 295 2.44 -3.24 -16.14
CA SER A 295 1.29 -3.89 -16.78
C SER A 295 1.43 -5.41 -16.64
N LYS A 296 0.40 -6.18 -17.01
CA LYS A 296 0.31 -7.64 -16.76
C LYS A 296 1.59 -8.45 -17.03
N ASN A 297 2.36 -8.11 -18.05
CA ASN A 297 3.58 -8.84 -18.46
C ASN A 297 4.85 -7.98 -18.41
N ASN A 298 4.78 -6.76 -17.89
CA ASN A 298 5.92 -5.85 -17.80
C ASN A 298 6.12 -5.48 -16.34
N TYR A 299 7.23 -5.92 -15.75
CA TYR A 299 7.50 -5.72 -14.33
C TYR A 299 8.99 -5.64 -14.04
N ALA A 300 9.33 -4.98 -12.93
CA ALA A 300 10.66 -4.99 -12.35
C ALA A 300 10.61 -5.72 -11.01
N THR A 301 11.54 -6.63 -10.76
CA THR A 301 11.66 -7.31 -9.46
C THR A 301 13.07 -7.13 -8.92
N GLY A 302 13.20 -6.67 -7.69
CA GLY A 302 14.50 -6.46 -7.07
C GLY A 302 14.48 -5.41 -5.97
N LYS A 303 15.60 -4.68 -5.85
CA LYS A 303 15.87 -3.73 -4.79
C LYS A 303 15.51 -2.29 -5.18
N PHE A 304 14.81 -1.62 -4.28
CA PHE A 304 14.43 -0.22 -4.36
C PHE A 304 15.05 0.58 -3.21
N GLU A 305 15.47 1.80 -3.49
CA GLU A 305 15.93 2.77 -2.50
C GLU A 305 15.25 4.12 -2.79
N GLU A 306 14.47 4.62 -1.83
CA GLU A 306 13.74 5.89 -1.95
C GLU A 306 12.94 6.03 -3.26
N ASN A 307 12.16 5.00 -3.60
CA ASN A 307 11.37 4.91 -4.84
C ASN A 307 12.18 4.65 -6.12
N ILE A 308 13.50 4.50 -6.04
CA ILE A 308 14.37 4.24 -7.20
C ILE A 308 14.71 2.75 -7.26
N PHE A 309 14.46 2.11 -8.41
CA PHE A 309 14.92 0.75 -8.66
C PHE A 309 16.43 0.74 -8.95
N ILE A 310 17.20 0.00 -8.16
CA ILE A 310 18.68 0.04 -8.23
C ILE A 310 19.31 -1.30 -8.59
N GLU A 311 18.65 -2.43 -8.35
CA GLU A 311 19.22 -3.75 -8.62
C GLU A 311 18.11 -4.77 -8.82
N GLY A 312 18.29 -5.73 -9.72
CA GLY A 312 17.33 -6.81 -9.95
C GLY A 312 17.13 -7.09 -11.42
N SER A 313 15.89 -7.40 -11.82
CA SER A 313 15.54 -7.61 -13.22
C SER A 313 14.38 -6.75 -13.70
N TYR A 314 14.44 -6.32 -14.96
CA TYR A 314 13.28 -5.82 -15.71
C TYR A 314 12.84 -6.88 -16.70
N HIS A 315 11.59 -7.30 -16.59
CA HIS A 315 10.92 -8.16 -17.54
C HIS A 315 10.01 -7.34 -18.44
N ILE A 316 10.17 -7.49 -19.77
CA ILE A 316 9.42 -6.78 -20.79
C ILE A 316 8.94 -7.78 -21.83
N LEU A 317 7.64 -7.77 -22.11
CA LEU A 317 7.02 -8.48 -23.23
C LEU A 317 6.33 -7.46 -24.15
N ASN A 318 6.75 -7.44 -25.41
CA ASN A 318 6.19 -6.59 -26.45
C ASN A 318 6.14 -7.32 -27.81
N ASP A 319 5.71 -6.62 -28.86
CA ASP A 319 5.56 -7.19 -30.21
C ASP A 319 6.89 -7.69 -30.83
N PHE A 320 8.04 -7.23 -30.33
CA PHE A 320 9.36 -7.63 -30.80
C PHE A 320 9.89 -8.87 -30.09
N GLY A 321 9.40 -9.17 -28.89
CA GLY A 321 9.83 -10.32 -28.12
C GLY A 321 9.71 -10.16 -26.61
N GLU A 322 10.35 -11.09 -25.92
CA GLU A 322 10.45 -11.16 -24.47
C GLU A 322 11.89 -10.83 -24.05
N TYR A 323 12.05 -9.94 -23.09
CA TYR A 323 13.34 -9.43 -22.63
C TYR A 323 13.40 -9.46 -21.11
N THR A 324 14.50 -9.94 -20.57
CA THR A 324 14.83 -9.87 -19.15
C THR A 324 16.18 -9.20 -19.00
N PHE A 325 16.18 -7.94 -18.55
CA PHE A 325 17.40 -7.18 -18.30
C PHE A 325 17.85 -7.38 -16.86
N THR A 326 19.14 -7.61 -16.63
CA THR A 326 19.76 -7.61 -15.31
C THR A 326 20.29 -6.22 -14.99
N ILE A 327 19.79 -5.62 -13.92
CA ILE A 327 20.14 -4.27 -13.47
C ILE A 327 21.07 -4.35 -12.26
N LYS A 328 22.14 -3.54 -12.29
CA LYS A 328 23.03 -3.31 -11.15
C LYS A 328 23.35 -1.83 -11.05
N ASN A 329 23.19 -1.27 -9.85
CA ASN A 329 23.38 0.16 -9.58
C ASN A 329 22.60 1.08 -10.53
N GLY A 330 21.36 0.70 -10.84
CA GLY A 330 20.45 1.43 -11.75
C GLY A 330 20.73 1.24 -13.25
N GLU A 331 21.76 0.49 -13.62
CA GLU A 331 22.18 0.32 -15.01
C GLU A 331 21.99 -1.12 -15.53
N PRO A 332 21.53 -1.32 -16.77
CA PRO A 332 21.49 -2.64 -17.41
C PRO A 332 22.90 -3.19 -17.67
N THR A 333 23.18 -4.36 -17.11
CA THR A 333 24.49 -5.03 -17.21
C THR A 333 24.45 -6.33 -18.02
N ALA A 334 23.27 -6.92 -18.18
CA ALA A 334 23.06 -8.09 -19.04
C ALA A 334 21.62 -8.12 -19.53
N VAL A 335 21.38 -8.91 -20.58
CA VAL A 335 20.03 -9.18 -21.07
C VAL A 335 19.93 -10.62 -21.53
N GLU A 336 18.79 -11.24 -21.24
CA GLU A 336 18.29 -12.44 -21.88
C GLU A 336 17.08 -12.02 -22.72
N MET A 337 17.04 -12.40 -24.00
CA MET A 337 15.91 -12.07 -24.86
C MET A 337 15.55 -13.19 -25.82
N THR A 338 14.27 -13.28 -26.12
CA THR A 338 13.71 -14.13 -27.18
C THR A 338 12.93 -13.23 -28.13
N LEU A 339 13.43 -13.04 -29.35
CA LEU A 339 12.78 -12.25 -30.37
C LEU A 339 11.57 -13.00 -30.95
N ALA A 340 10.60 -12.25 -31.49
CA ALA A 340 9.39 -12.80 -32.10
C ALA A 340 9.66 -13.83 -33.21
N ASN A 341 10.81 -13.75 -33.89
CA ASN A 341 11.22 -14.71 -34.91
C ASN A 341 11.81 -16.02 -34.33
N GLY A 342 11.93 -16.15 -33.00
CA GLY A 342 12.50 -17.30 -32.29
C GLY A 342 14.02 -17.24 -32.04
N THR A 343 14.69 -16.15 -32.44
CA THR A 343 16.11 -15.93 -32.12
C THR A 343 16.26 -15.60 -30.64
N THR A 344 17.18 -16.26 -29.94
CA THR A 344 17.49 -15.96 -28.54
C THR A 344 18.87 -15.34 -28.41
N TYR A 345 19.02 -14.42 -27.47
CA TYR A 345 20.29 -13.81 -27.09
C TYR A 345 20.43 -13.83 -25.57
N SER A 346 21.62 -14.15 -25.05
CA SER A 346 22.00 -13.86 -23.68
C SER A 346 23.41 -13.30 -23.62
N GLY A 347 23.63 -12.22 -22.88
CA GLY A 347 24.96 -11.61 -22.83
C GLY A 347 25.04 -10.29 -22.10
N GLY A 348 26.25 -9.74 -22.06
CA GLY A 348 26.57 -8.49 -21.39
C GLY A 348 25.97 -7.26 -22.09
N MET A 349 25.73 -6.22 -21.30
CA MET A 349 25.32 -4.90 -21.75
C MET A 349 26.16 -3.81 -21.10
N SER A 350 26.35 -2.72 -21.82
CA SER A 350 26.80 -1.44 -21.25
C SER A 350 26.39 -0.30 -22.17
N LYS A 351 26.07 0.86 -21.58
CA LYS A 351 25.64 2.08 -22.29
C LYS A 351 24.46 1.82 -23.25
N GLY A 352 23.48 1.04 -22.80
CA GLY A 352 22.29 0.69 -23.59
C GLY A 352 22.54 -0.22 -24.79
N LYS A 353 23.74 -0.79 -24.95
CA LYS A 353 24.09 -1.67 -26.06
C LYS A 353 24.64 -3.00 -25.58
N LEU A 354 24.52 -4.02 -26.42
CA LEU A 354 25.14 -5.32 -26.23
C LEU A 354 26.66 -5.17 -26.34
N ASN A 355 27.35 -5.54 -25.27
CA ASN A 355 28.78 -5.36 -25.11
C ASN A 355 29.34 -6.46 -24.19
N GLY A 356 30.49 -7.02 -24.53
CA GLY A 356 31.11 -8.11 -23.79
C GLY A 356 30.86 -9.46 -24.46
N THR A 357 30.63 -10.52 -23.70
CA THR A 357 30.36 -11.85 -24.26
C THR A 357 28.86 -12.08 -24.47
N ALA A 358 28.54 -12.83 -25.52
CA ALA A 358 27.17 -13.17 -25.90
C ALA A 358 27.04 -14.62 -26.37
N GLN A 359 25.86 -15.18 -26.13
CA GLN A 359 25.36 -16.43 -26.70
C GLN A 359 24.13 -16.10 -27.55
N ILE A 360 24.17 -16.42 -28.84
CA ILE A 360 23.08 -16.18 -29.78
C ILE A 360 22.67 -17.50 -30.39
N LYS A 361 21.37 -17.80 -30.37
CA LYS A 361 20.79 -18.90 -31.13
C LYS A 361 19.80 -18.30 -32.12
N TYR A 362 20.13 -18.38 -33.40
CA TYR A 362 19.31 -17.85 -34.47
C TYR A 362 18.09 -18.73 -34.72
N SER A 363 17.03 -18.14 -35.25
CA SER A 363 15.79 -18.84 -35.60
C SER A 363 15.98 -19.94 -36.65
N ASN A 364 16.99 -19.80 -37.52
CA ASN A 364 17.39 -20.83 -38.47
C ASN A 364 18.17 -22.00 -37.83
N GLY A 365 18.47 -21.93 -36.53
CA GLY A 365 19.20 -22.93 -35.75
C GLY A 365 20.71 -22.69 -35.63
N ASP A 366 21.26 -21.71 -36.36
CA ASP A 366 22.67 -21.35 -36.25
C ASP A 366 22.97 -20.77 -34.86
N LYS A 367 24.23 -20.82 -34.43
CA LYS A 367 24.64 -20.36 -33.10
C LYS A 367 25.89 -19.51 -33.18
N TYR A 368 25.97 -18.52 -32.30
CA TYR A 368 27.18 -17.74 -32.06
C TYR A 368 27.47 -17.68 -30.56
N SER A 369 28.74 -17.81 -30.20
CA SER A 369 29.26 -17.66 -28.85
C SER A 369 30.54 -16.83 -28.93
N GLY A 370 30.55 -15.60 -28.43
CA GLY A 370 31.75 -14.77 -28.53
C GLY A 370 31.56 -13.33 -28.11
N ASN A 371 32.55 -12.51 -28.42
CA ASN A 371 32.54 -11.09 -28.10
C ASN A 371 31.57 -10.31 -29.00
N VAL A 372 30.96 -9.28 -28.42
CA VAL A 372 30.06 -8.33 -29.07
C VAL A 372 30.47 -6.93 -28.61
N THR A 373 30.45 -5.98 -29.53
CA THR A 373 30.69 -4.56 -29.24
C THR A 373 29.70 -3.74 -30.05
N ASP A 374 29.03 -2.79 -29.40
CA ASP A 374 28.03 -1.93 -30.03
C ASP A 374 26.98 -2.71 -30.86
N ASN A 375 26.47 -3.82 -30.29
CA ASN A 375 25.48 -4.72 -30.92
C ASN A 375 26.00 -5.59 -32.08
N GLN A 376 27.30 -5.57 -32.39
CA GLN A 376 27.90 -6.35 -33.48
C GLN A 376 28.91 -7.36 -32.96
N LYS A 377 29.01 -8.53 -33.60
CA LYS A 377 30.09 -9.49 -33.31
C LYS A 377 31.44 -8.83 -33.55
N SER A 378 32.33 -8.99 -32.58
CA SER A 378 33.66 -8.40 -32.56
C SER A 378 34.61 -9.36 -31.86
N GLY A 379 35.92 -9.13 -31.95
CA GLY A 379 36.91 -9.89 -31.19
C GLY A 379 36.83 -11.40 -31.45
N GLN A 380 37.09 -12.22 -30.43
CA GLN A 380 37.05 -13.68 -30.56
C GLN A 380 35.63 -14.22 -30.46
N GLY A 381 35.28 -15.19 -31.30
CA GLY A 381 34.00 -15.88 -31.23
C GLY A 381 33.91 -17.12 -32.10
N THR A 382 33.00 -18.01 -31.72
CA THR A 382 32.67 -19.24 -32.41
C THR A 382 31.28 -19.13 -33.03
N TYR A 383 31.17 -19.44 -34.32
CA TYR A 383 29.90 -19.58 -35.01
C TYR A 383 29.72 -21.03 -35.46
N VAL A 384 28.54 -21.59 -35.20
CA VAL A 384 28.17 -22.96 -35.57
C VAL A 384 26.96 -22.88 -36.48
N TRP A 385 27.13 -23.28 -37.73
CA TRP A 385 26.03 -23.38 -38.68
C TRP A 385 25.25 -24.67 -38.46
N THR A 386 23.96 -24.64 -38.76
CA THR A 386 23.09 -25.84 -38.79
C THR A 386 23.56 -26.93 -39.74
N SER A 387 24.34 -26.56 -40.77
CA SER A 387 25.02 -27.51 -41.66
C SER A 387 26.06 -28.38 -40.95
N GLY A 388 26.50 -28.00 -39.74
CA GLY A 388 27.60 -28.60 -39.01
C GLY A 388 28.96 -27.95 -39.27
N ALA A 389 29.03 -26.94 -40.16
CA ALA A 389 30.23 -26.12 -40.31
C ALA A 389 30.47 -25.30 -39.04
N THR A 390 31.72 -24.94 -38.77
CA THR A 390 32.08 -24.02 -37.66
C THR A 390 33.11 -23.00 -38.09
N TYR A 391 33.09 -21.84 -37.45
CA TYR A 391 34.16 -20.85 -37.54
C TYR A 391 34.53 -20.44 -36.14
N GLU A 392 35.82 -20.53 -35.81
CA GLU A 392 36.39 -20.07 -34.56
C GLU A 392 37.50 -19.09 -34.88
N GLY A 393 37.37 -17.85 -34.45
CA GLY A 393 38.39 -16.84 -34.72
C GLY A 393 37.93 -15.42 -34.48
N ASN A 394 38.64 -14.49 -35.10
CA ASN A 394 38.38 -13.06 -34.97
C ASN A 394 37.16 -12.62 -35.80
N TRP A 395 36.43 -11.65 -35.26
CA TRP A 395 35.25 -11.00 -35.82
C TRP A 395 35.41 -9.48 -35.78
N SER A 396 34.84 -8.82 -36.76
CA SER A 396 34.72 -7.36 -36.81
C SER A 396 33.45 -6.98 -37.57
N LYS A 397 32.60 -6.16 -36.97
CA LYS A 397 31.35 -5.66 -37.58
C LYS A 397 30.50 -6.79 -38.19
N ASP A 398 30.25 -7.82 -37.39
CA ASP A 398 29.48 -9.02 -37.77
C ASP A 398 30.10 -9.93 -38.83
N ARG A 399 31.37 -9.69 -39.21
CA ARG A 399 32.07 -10.46 -40.25
C ARG A 399 33.28 -11.18 -39.68
N MET A 400 33.54 -12.40 -40.19
CA MET A 400 34.82 -13.10 -39.96
C MET A 400 35.95 -12.21 -40.47
N HIS A 401 36.91 -11.87 -39.61
CA HIS A 401 37.95 -10.90 -39.92
C HIS A 401 39.20 -11.15 -39.06
N GLY A 402 40.39 -11.14 -39.64
CA GLY A 402 41.64 -11.51 -38.98
C GLY A 402 41.84 -13.03 -38.98
N SER A 403 42.66 -13.53 -38.05
CA SER A 403 42.96 -14.96 -37.96
C SER A 403 41.75 -15.78 -37.47
N GLY A 404 41.54 -16.94 -38.07
CA GLY A 404 40.51 -17.90 -37.68
C GLY A 404 40.64 -19.27 -38.35
N THR A 405 39.82 -20.21 -37.89
CA THR A 405 39.69 -21.56 -38.43
C THR A 405 38.24 -21.82 -38.83
N TYR A 406 38.02 -22.12 -40.09
CA TYR A 406 36.73 -22.60 -40.62
C TYR A 406 36.77 -24.12 -40.76
N SER A 407 35.91 -24.84 -40.06
CA SER A 407 35.75 -26.29 -40.20
C SER A 407 34.57 -26.60 -41.13
N TYR A 408 34.84 -27.42 -42.16
CA TYR A 408 33.83 -27.78 -43.15
C TYR A 408 32.85 -28.82 -42.57
N PRO A 409 31.60 -28.85 -43.04
CA PRO A 409 30.65 -29.88 -42.63
C PRO A 409 31.08 -31.23 -43.20
N LYS A 410 30.73 -32.33 -42.49
CA LYS A 410 31.19 -33.71 -42.81
C LYS A 410 30.90 -34.17 -44.24
N ASN A 411 29.95 -33.55 -44.93
CA ASN A 411 29.51 -33.89 -46.29
C ASN A 411 30.12 -33.00 -47.38
N GLN A 412 31.02 -32.06 -47.04
CA GLN A 412 31.75 -31.24 -48.00
C GLN A 412 33.23 -31.67 -48.10
N THR A 413 33.87 -31.27 -49.19
CA THR A 413 35.31 -31.43 -49.38
C THR A 413 36.07 -30.45 -48.48
N GLY A 414 37.05 -30.97 -47.73
CA GLY A 414 37.88 -30.19 -46.81
C GLY A 414 37.61 -30.56 -45.36
N TYR A 415 38.66 -30.57 -44.55
CA TYR A 415 38.60 -30.80 -43.11
C TYR A 415 38.49 -29.45 -42.38
N GLN A 416 39.46 -28.56 -42.59
CA GLN A 416 39.48 -27.21 -42.02
C GLN A 416 40.29 -26.25 -42.91
N LEU A 417 40.02 -24.95 -42.80
CA LEU A 417 40.79 -23.86 -43.40
C LEU A 417 41.19 -22.90 -42.27
N THR A 418 42.49 -22.80 -42.01
CA THR A 418 43.04 -21.90 -40.98
C THR A 418 43.86 -20.81 -41.63
N GLY A 419 43.62 -19.55 -41.31
CA GLY A 419 44.37 -18.42 -41.88
C GLY A 419 43.68 -17.08 -41.69
N GLU A 420 44.02 -16.13 -42.56
CA GLU A 420 43.48 -14.77 -42.51
C GLU A 420 42.14 -14.63 -43.25
N PHE A 421 41.20 -13.96 -42.60
CA PHE A 421 39.88 -13.62 -43.12
C PHE A 421 39.71 -12.11 -43.23
N LYS A 422 38.99 -11.64 -44.24
CA LYS A 422 38.65 -10.23 -44.41
C LYS A 422 37.25 -10.11 -44.97
N GLU A 423 36.40 -9.31 -44.31
CA GLU A 423 35.01 -9.07 -44.71
C GLU A 423 34.21 -10.38 -44.92
N GLY A 424 34.43 -11.37 -44.03
CA GLY A 424 33.70 -12.63 -44.06
C GLY A 424 34.27 -13.67 -45.04
N ARG A 425 35.45 -13.45 -45.62
CA ARG A 425 36.03 -14.33 -46.66
C ARG A 425 37.50 -14.63 -46.38
N PRO A 426 37.99 -15.84 -46.68
CA PRO A 426 39.43 -16.12 -46.69
C PRO A 426 40.18 -15.13 -47.60
N ASN A 427 41.26 -14.56 -47.09
CA ASN A 427 42.04 -13.55 -47.79
C ASN A 427 43.48 -13.48 -47.25
N GLY A 428 44.45 -13.81 -48.10
CA GLY A 428 45.86 -13.95 -47.73
C GLY A 428 46.29 -15.42 -47.70
N GLU A 429 47.38 -15.71 -47.01
CA GLU A 429 47.89 -17.07 -46.83
C GLU A 429 46.99 -17.84 -45.85
N CYS A 430 46.61 -19.06 -46.23
CA CYS A 430 45.83 -19.99 -45.42
C CYS A 430 46.38 -21.42 -45.57
N THR A 431 46.16 -22.24 -44.55
CA THR A 431 46.41 -23.68 -44.59
C THR A 431 45.09 -24.41 -44.76
N TYR A 432 44.93 -25.10 -45.89
CA TYR A 432 43.75 -25.90 -46.21
C TYR A 432 44.05 -27.38 -45.93
N TYR A 433 43.33 -27.97 -44.99
CA TYR A 433 43.49 -29.36 -44.60
C TYR A 433 42.45 -30.21 -45.33
N VAL A 434 42.88 -31.29 -46.00
CA VAL A 434 41.96 -32.26 -46.62
C VAL A 434 41.67 -33.43 -45.68
N SER A 435 42.55 -33.68 -44.71
CA SER A 435 42.37 -34.62 -43.60
C SER A 435 43.07 -34.10 -42.34
N ALA A 436 43.07 -34.88 -41.25
CA ALA A 436 43.80 -34.52 -40.04
C ALA A 436 45.33 -34.45 -40.25
N SER A 437 45.88 -35.11 -41.27
CA SER A 437 47.34 -35.21 -41.50
C SER A 437 47.80 -34.65 -42.85
N GLU A 438 46.89 -34.36 -43.77
CA GLU A 438 47.21 -33.86 -45.12
C GLU A 438 46.69 -32.43 -45.31
N TYR A 439 47.57 -31.51 -45.71
CA TYR A 439 47.26 -30.10 -45.88
C TYR A 439 48.05 -29.47 -47.03
N TYR A 440 47.52 -28.36 -47.54
CA TYR A 440 48.11 -27.53 -48.58
C TYR A 440 48.21 -26.09 -48.08
N LYS A 441 49.32 -25.41 -48.38
CA LYS A 441 49.38 -23.95 -48.24
C LYS A 441 48.66 -23.33 -49.44
N THR A 442 47.88 -22.29 -49.20
CA THR A 442 47.01 -21.69 -50.21
C THR A 442 46.99 -20.17 -50.07
N ASP A 443 46.99 -19.45 -51.19
CA ASP A 443 46.71 -18.02 -51.21
C ASP A 443 45.26 -17.78 -51.62
N TRP A 444 44.60 -16.89 -50.90
CA TRP A 444 43.22 -16.51 -51.14
C TRP A 444 43.08 -15.02 -51.43
N SER A 445 42.21 -14.68 -52.37
CA SER A 445 41.80 -13.30 -52.61
C SER A 445 40.29 -13.24 -52.70
N ASN A 446 39.67 -12.47 -51.81
CA ASN A 446 38.21 -12.27 -51.78
C ASN A 446 37.41 -13.60 -51.78
N GLY A 447 37.87 -14.58 -51.01
CA GLY A 447 37.22 -15.89 -50.88
C GLY A 447 37.44 -16.85 -52.05
N LYS A 448 38.35 -16.55 -52.98
CA LYS A 448 38.77 -17.49 -54.02
C LYS A 448 40.23 -17.88 -53.82
N CYS A 449 40.52 -19.18 -53.86
CA CYS A 449 41.88 -19.66 -53.89
C CYS A 449 42.52 -19.26 -55.22
N VAL A 450 43.62 -18.50 -55.16
CA VAL A 450 44.35 -18.01 -56.35
C VAL A 450 45.65 -18.79 -56.57
N LYS A 451 46.16 -19.49 -55.55
CA LYS A 451 47.36 -20.31 -55.64
C LYS A 451 47.33 -21.42 -54.60
N VAL A 452 47.77 -22.62 -55.00
CA VAL A 452 48.03 -23.76 -54.11
C VAL A 452 49.53 -24.04 -54.21
N TYR A 453 50.16 -24.20 -53.05
CA TYR A 453 51.56 -24.61 -52.96
C TYR A 453 51.58 -26.12 -52.71
N GLU A 454 52.35 -26.83 -53.53
CA GLU A 454 52.61 -28.27 -53.38
C GLU A 454 53.53 -28.57 -52.20
#